data_AF-A0ABD5QQP8-F1
#
_entry.id   AF-A0ABD5QQP8-F1
#
_cell.length_a   1.000
_cell.length_b   1.000
_cell.length_c   1.000
_cell.angle_alpha   90.00
_cell.angle_beta   90.00
_cell.angle_gamma   90.00
#
_symmetry.space_group_name_H-M   'P 1'
#
loop_
_entity.id
_entity.type
_entity.pdbx_description
1 polymer ?
#
loop_
_entity_poly.entity_id
_entity_poly.type
_entity_poly.pdbx_seq_one_letter_code
_entity_poly.pdbx_strand_id
1 'polypeptide(L)'
;MIGNVWLARTDWLWAVIGGFYLVAYLFWYIPVLRGLPDSVGNPPAPYPWHWPLDFAATGLAGGVLLFLGFRRAAELTADVETTATPEAPGTDGAIAGR
;
A
#
# COMPACT_ATOMS: atom_id res chain seq x y z
N MET A 1 25.20 -0.26 7.92
CA MET A 1 24.25 -1.03 7.08
C MET A 1 22.91 -1.36 7.76
N ILE A 2 22.62 -0.85 8.97
CA ILE A 2 21.32 -1.09 9.65
C ILE A 2 20.18 -0.27 9.02
N GLY A 3 20.48 0.93 8.50
CA GLY A 3 19.48 1.82 7.88
C GLY A 3 18.78 1.24 6.65
N ASN A 4 19.52 0.57 5.75
CA ASN A 4 18.92 -0.01 4.54
C ASN A 4 17.98 -1.19 4.85
N VAL A 5 18.31 -2.01 5.85
CA VAL A 5 17.45 -3.14 6.26
C VAL A 5 16.16 -2.64 6.89
N TRP A 6 16.25 -1.60 7.72
CA TRP A 6 15.07 -0.98 8.32
C TRP A 6 14.17 -0.33 7.26
N LEU A 7 14.75 0.40 6.31
CA LEU A 7 14.01 0.99 5.17
C LEU A 7 13.32 -0.09 4.33
N ALA A 8 14.02 -1.17 3.99
CA ALA A 8 13.46 -2.26 3.18
C ALA A 8 12.38 -3.10 3.89
N ARG A 9 12.25 -2.96 5.22
CA ARG A 9 11.20 -3.59 6.03
C ARG A 9 10.01 -2.68 6.32
N THR A 10 10.13 -1.38 6.06
CA THR A 10 9.12 -0.37 6.41
C THR A 10 8.59 0.39 5.19
N ASP A 11 9.21 0.26 4.03
CA ASP A 11 8.78 0.83 2.76
C ASP A 11 7.32 0.53 2.41
N TRP A 12 6.87 -0.71 2.64
CA TRP A 12 5.49 -1.13 2.42
C TRP A 12 4.50 -0.34 3.26
N LEU A 13 4.85 -0.01 4.51
CA LEU A 13 3.99 0.74 5.43
C LEU A 13 3.80 2.16 4.89
N TRP A 14 4.86 2.79 4.41
CA TRP A 14 4.79 4.12 3.79
C TRP A 14 3.98 4.12 2.50
N ALA A 15 4.09 3.07 1.68
CA ALA A 15 3.26 2.91 0.48
C ALA A 15 1.77 2.78 0.85
N VAL A 16 1.43 1.99 1.88
CA VAL A 16 0.05 1.85 2.35
C VAL A 16 -0.48 3.19 2.90
N ILE A 17 0.27 3.86 3.78
CA ILE A 17 -0.13 5.15 4.36
C ILE A 17 -0.32 6.20 3.26
N GLY A 18 0.65 6.34 2.35
CA GLY A 18 0.56 7.29 1.24
C GLY A 18 -0.59 6.98 0.29
N GLY A 19 -0.82 5.70 0.00
CA GLY A 19 -1.93 5.23 -0.82
C GLY A 19 -3.29 5.60 -0.21
N PHE A 20 -3.49 5.33 1.08
CA PHE A 20 -4.72 5.73 1.78
C PHE A 20 -4.87 7.24 1.85
N TYR A 21 -3.78 8.00 2.01
CA TYR A 21 -3.85 9.45 2.02
C TYR A 21 -4.36 10.02 0.69
N LEU A 22 -3.87 9.51 -0.44
CA LEU A 22 -4.34 9.91 -1.77
C LEU A 22 -5.79 9.50 -2.03
N VAL A 23 -6.18 8.28 -1.62
CA VAL A 23 -7.56 7.82 -1.74
C VAL A 23 -8.51 8.67 -0.87
N ALA A 24 -8.12 8.94 0.39
CA ALA A 24 -8.88 9.79 1.29
C ALA A 24 -8.99 11.23 0.75
N TYR A 25 -7.93 11.75 0.14
CA TYR A 25 -7.95 13.05 -0.52
C TYR A 25 -9.03 13.11 -1.60
N LEU A 26 -9.19 12.07 -2.43
CA LEU A 26 -10.28 12.00 -3.42
C LEU A 26 -11.67 12.04 -2.79
N PHE A 27 -11.89 11.29 -1.70
CA PHE A 27 -13.17 11.29 -0.99
C PHE A 27 -13.48 12.62 -0.31
N TRP A 28 -12.46 13.36 0.13
CA TRP A 28 -12.61 14.72 0.63
C TRP A 28 -12.89 15.72 -0.50
N TYR A 29 -12.26 15.52 -1.66
CA TYR A 29 -12.35 16.43 -2.81
C TYR A 29 -13.73 16.46 -3.45
N ILE A 30 -14.41 15.30 -3.56
CA ILE A 30 -15.75 15.18 -4.16
C ILE A 30 -16.82 16.07 -3.49
N PRO A 31 -17.03 16.04 -2.15
CA PRO A 31 -18.02 16.89 -1.50
C PRO A 31 -17.64 18.38 -1.53
N VAL A 32 -16.34 18.71 -1.41
CA VAL A 32 -15.86 20.10 -1.53
C VAL A 32 -16.19 20.68 -2.89
N LEU A 33 -15.99 19.89 -3.95
CA LEU A 33 -16.30 20.28 -5.31
C LEU A 33 -17.79 20.27 -5.66
N ARG A 34 -18.64 19.56 -4.92
CA ARG A 34 -20.09 19.65 -5.09
C ARG A 34 -20.68 20.91 -4.45
N GLY A 35 -19.98 21.50 -3.48
CA GLY A 35 -20.41 22.70 -2.77
C GLY A 35 -20.07 24.01 -3.47
N LEU A 36 -19.30 23.97 -4.56
CA LEU A 36 -18.87 25.14 -5.31
C LEU A 36 -19.78 25.32 -6.55
N PRO A 37 -20.37 26.51 -6.77
CA PRO A 37 -21.10 26.79 -8.01
C PRO A 37 -20.13 26.73 -9.20
N ASP A 38 -20.55 26.14 -10.31
CA ASP A 38 -19.77 25.86 -11.54
C ASP A 38 -18.63 24.82 -11.44
N SER A 39 -18.34 24.24 -10.29
CA SER A 39 -17.20 23.32 -10.16
C SER A 39 -17.53 21.87 -10.53
N VAL A 40 -16.49 21.18 -11.00
CA VAL A 40 -16.46 19.85 -11.65
C VAL A 40 -17.01 19.84 -13.08
N GLY A 41 -18.16 20.45 -13.33
CA GLY A 41 -18.80 20.45 -14.66
C GLY A 41 -18.24 21.49 -15.62
N ASN A 42 -17.88 22.68 -15.14
CA ASN A 42 -17.42 23.83 -15.94
C ASN A 42 -16.01 24.30 -15.52
N PRO A 43 -14.97 23.53 -15.87
CA PRO A 43 -13.59 23.91 -15.59
C PRO A 43 -13.19 25.18 -16.39
N PRO A 44 -12.36 26.08 -15.82
CA PRO A 44 -11.99 27.34 -16.46
C PRO A 44 -11.37 27.13 -17.85
N ALA A 45 -11.78 27.95 -18.82
CA ALA A 45 -11.47 27.82 -20.24
C ALA A 45 -10.01 27.53 -20.62
N PRO A 46 -8.97 28.04 -19.94
CA PRO A 46 -7.59 27.69 -20.31
C PRO A 46 -7.20 26.24 -19.96
N TYR A 47 -7.87 25.58 -19.00
CA TYR A 47 -7.51 24.23 -18.54
C TYR A 47 -8.75 23.37 -18.21
N PRO A 48 -9.54 22.96 -19.22
CA PRO A 48 -10.78 22.22 -18.99
C PRO A 48 -10.57 20.81 -18.40
N TRP A 49 -9.37 20.24 -18.48
CA TRP A 49 -9.13 18.85 -18.08
C TRP A 49 -8.34 18.68 -16.80
N HIS A 50 -7.92 19.76 -16.14
CA HIS A 50 -7.05 19.62 -14.95
C HIS A 50 -7.74 18.87 -13.81
N TRP A 51 -8.98 19.23 -13.44
CA TRP A 51 -9.69 18.53 -12.37
C TRP A 51 -9.92 17.03 -12.63
N PRO A 52 -10.46 16.60 -13.80
CA PRO A 52 -10.62 15.18 -14.08
C PRO A 52 -9.29 14.43 -14.16
N LEU A 53 -8.24 15.07 -14.71
CA LEU A 53 -6.92 14.46 -14.84
C LEU A 53 -6.24 14.30 -13.49
N ASP A 54 -6.31 15.30 -12.61
CA ASP A 54 -5.81 15.24 -11.25
C ASP A 54 -6.56 14.17 -10.43
N PHE A 55 -7.87 14.06 -10.62
CA PHE A 55 -8.69 13.02 -9.99
C PHE A 55 -8.25 11.62 -10.44
N ALA A 56 -8.13 11.40 -11.75
CA ALA A 56 -7.70 10.13 -12.30
C ALA A 56 -6.27 9.77 -11.87
N ALA A 57 -5.35 10.73 -11.96
CA ALA A 57 -3.94 10.55 -11.58
C ALA A 57 -3.80 10.23 -10.08
N THR A 58 -4.51 10.97 -9.22
CA THR A 58 -4.49 10.74 -7.77
C THR A 58 -5.06 9.37 -7.42
N GLY A 59 -6.17 8.97 -8.06
CA GLY A 59 -6.80 7.67 -7.82
C GLY A 59 -5.92 6.52 -8.25
N LEU A 60 -5.31 6.63 -9.43
CA LEU A 60 -4.38 5.64 -9.95
C LEU A 60 -3.13 5.54 -9.08
N ALA A 61 -2.52 6.67 -8.72
CA ALA A 61 -1.34 6.70 -7.84
C ALA A 61 -1.64 6.08 -6.47
N GLY A 62 -2.77 6.46 -5.85
CA GLY A 62 -3.21 5.90 -4.57
C GLY A 62 -3.43 4.38 -4.66
N GLY A 63 -4.15 3.92 -5.70
CA GLY A 63 -4.39 2.50 -5.93
C GLY A 63 -3.11 1.69 -6.15
N VAL A 64 -2.16 2.20 -6.94
CA VAL A 64 -0.87 1.55 -7.18
C VAL A 64 -0.05 1.45 -5.88
N LEU A 65 0.00 2.52 -5.08
CA LEU A 65 0.71 2.51 -3.80
C LEU A 65 0.11 1.49 -2.83
N LEU A 66 -1.23 1.42 -2.73
CA LEU A 66 -1.91 0.41 -1.91
C LEU A 66 -1.59 -1.00 -2.39
N PHE A 67 -1.69 -1.25 -3.71
CA PHE A 67 -1.40 -2.56 -4.28
C PHE A 67 0.04 -3.00 -3.98
N LEU A 68 1.02 -2.14 -4.24
CA LEU A 68 2.44 -2.45 -4.01
C LEU A 68 2.74 -2.62 -2.52
N GLY A 69 2.17 -1.77 -1.67
CA GLY A 69 2.32 -1.84 -0.21
C GLY A 69 1.77 -3.14 0.36
N PHE A 70 0.54 -3.51 0.01
CA PHE A 70 -0.06 -4.77 0.49
C PHE A 70 0.64 -6.01 -0.06
N ARG A 71 1.05 -6.01 -1.34
CA ARG A 71 1.85 -7.10 -1.91
C ARG A 71 3.14 -7.31 -1.12
N ARG A 72 3.86 -6.24 -0.83
CA ARG A 72 5.12 -6.31 -0.08
C ARG A 72 4.92 -6.75 1.37
N ALA A 73 3.84 -6.29 2.02
CA ALA A 73 3.47 -6.74 3.36
C ALA A 73 3.17 -8.25 3.39
N ALA A 74 2.48 -8.76 2.38
CA ALA A 74 2.17 -10.18 2.26
C ALA A 74 3.43 -11.04 2.09
N GLU A 75 4.38 -10.63 1.23
CA GLU A 75 5.68 -11.30 1.07
C GLU A 75 6.44 -11.39 2.41
N LEU A 76 6.53 -10.28 3.13
CA LEU A 76 7.23 -10.24 4.43
C LEU A 76 6.54 -11.10 5.50
N THR A 77 5.21 -11.25 5.42
CA THR A 77 4.45 -12.10 6.35
C THR A 77 4.72 -13.59 6.08
N ALA A 78 4.76 -13.99 4.80
CA ALA A 78 5.06 -15.37 4.40
C ALA A 78 6.49 -15.81 4.79
N ASP A 79 7.47 -14.91 4.68
CA ASP A 79 8.86 -15.18 5.08
C ASP A 79 8.97 -15.44 6.60
N VAL A 80 8.18 -14.72 7.41
CA VAL A 80 8.12 -14.91 8.87
C VAL A 80 7.48 -16.24 9.24
N GLU A 81 6.40 -16.65 8.56
CA GLU A 81 5.75 -17.95 8.80
C GLU A 81 6.66 -19.14 8.45
N THR A 82 7.42 -19.02 7.35
CA THR A 82 8.39 -20.04 6.92
C THR A 82 9.52 -20.21 7.94
N THR A 83 9.97 -19.14 8.59
CA THR A 83 11.03 -19.19 9.62
C THR A 83 10.52 -19.56 11.01
N ALA A 84 9.22 -19.41 11.28
CA ALA A 84 8.61 -19.75 12.56
C ALA A 84 8.19 -21.22 12.66
N THR A 85 8.26 -22.01 11.58
CA THR A 85 7.99 -23.45 11.64
C THR A 85 9.11 -24.13 12.43
N PRO A 86 8.87 -24.63 13.66
CA PRO A 86 9.89 -25.33 14.41
C PRO A 86 10.23 -26.62 13.65
N GLU A 87 11.51 -26.95 13.49
CA GLU A 87 11.92 -28.30 13.12
C GLU A 87 11.15 -29.27 14.01
N ALA A 88 10.37 -30.17 13.40
CA ALA A 88 9.75 -31.26 14.13
C ALA A 88 10.87 -31.96 14.93
N PRO A 89 10.68 -32.19 16.24
CA PRO A 89 11.72 -32.76 17.08
C PRO A 89 12.22 -34.06 16.44
N GLY A 90 13.52 -34.08 16.16
CA GLY A 90 14.15 -35.11 15.35
C GLY A 90 13.83 -36.53 15.82
N THR A 91 13.66 -37.43 14.86
CA THR A 91 13.69 -38.89 15.05
C THR A 91 15.11 -39.42 15.27
N ASP A 92 16.03 -38.58 15.74
CA ASP A 92 17.42 -38.94 16.06
C ASP A 92 17.45 -39.62 17.44
N GLY A 93 17.04 -40.88 17.48
CA GLY A 93 17.10 -41.66 18.72
C GLY A 93 16.49 -43.05 18.72
N ALA A 94 16.03 -43.57 17.58
CA ALA A 94 15.41 -44.90 17.51
C ALA A 94 16.37 -45.99 17.00
N ILE A 95 17.58 -46.10 17.53
CA ILE A 95 18.38 -47.34 17.47
C ILE A 95 19.14 -47.52 18.80
N ALA A 96 19.01 -48.74 19.35
CA ALA A 96 19.77 -49.38 20.43
C ALA A 96 19.22 -49.27 21.86
N GLY A 97 18.50 -50.30 22.31
CA GLY A 97 18.33 -50.55 23.74
C GLY A 97 17.32 -51.61 24.17
N ARG A 98 17.67 -52.89 23.95
CA ARG A 98 17.12 -54.14 24.55
C ARG A 98 15.79 -54.68 24.03
#